data_AF-A0A7S2ALF6-F1
#
_entry.id   AF-A0A7S2ALF6-F1
#
_cell.length_a   1.000
_cell.length_b   1.000
_cell.length_c   1.000
_cell.angle_alpha   90.00
_cell.angle_beta   90.00
_cell.angle_gamma   90.00
#
_symmetry.space_group_name_H-M   'P 1'
#
loop_
_entity.id
_entity.type
_entity.pdbx_description
1 polymer ?
#
loop_
_entity_poly.entity_id
_entity_poly.type
_entity_poly.pdbx_seq_one_letter_code
_entity_poly.pdbx_strand_id
1 'polypeptide(L)'
;AAAASAALFYICNWPNWRRGLQFVSIMLPWILGCVGTLFKSRKYPYGPIIMCVFLIVFLIGLLRAGPCKKSKRVYFYRVTYLSTCLFGILLGSLWGGWVVGGSKWSNQLKEDWAGQSQEIYDNVWSERALNYTVDCGPNRVISASMASETRVEMKTACSAAERVLFMVWASPFAGAVCNLVVSTFLFLNGVAAKFDDKLLDRDLKRFVLFLTVLVTGMYASAYAAGTSMRLGSTLMAFFLSGIVALSGWVLLEVGPEVISQTVVKSKFA
;
A
#
# COMPACT_ATOMS: atom_id res chain seq x y z
N ALA A 1 -13.21 29.83 -10.26
CA ALA A 1 -12.44 29.95 -11.53
C ALA A 1 -11.01 30.44 -11.28
N ALA A 2 -10.80 31.67 -10.79
CA ALA A 2 -9.45 32.25 -10.61
C ALA A 2 -8.45 31.40 -9.78
N ALA A 3 -8.87 30.77 -8.69
CA ALA A 3 -8.00 29.88 -7.90
C ALA A 3 -7.59 28.61 -8.66
N ALA A 4 -8.48 28.05 -9.48
CA ALA A 4 -8.18 26.90 -10.33
C ALA A 4 -7.26 27.30 -11.49
N SER A 5 -7.46 28.49 -12.07
CA SER A 5 -6.56 29.07 -13.08
C SER A 5 -5.16 29.33 -12.51
N ALA A 6 -5.06 29.90 -11.30
CA ALA A 6 -3.79 30.12 -10.62
C ALA A 6 -3.08 28.80 -10.27
N ALA A 7 -3.82 27.78 -9.82
CA ALA A 7 -3.27 26.45 -9.60
C ALA A 7 -2.78 25.80 -10.89
N LEU A 8 -3.50 25.94 -12.01
CA LEU A 8 -3.08 25.46 -13.32
C LEU A 8 -1.83 26.18 -13.82
N PHE A 9 -1.73 27.50 -13.69
CA PHE A 9 -0.51 28.25 -14.02
C PHE A 9 0.68 27.84 -13.14
N TYR A 10 0.43 27.58 -11.86
CA TYR A 10 1.43 27.10 -10.91
C TYR A 10 1.95 25.71 -11.28
N ILE A 11 1.06 24.79 -11.68
CA ILE A 11 1.41 23.45 -12.16
C ILE A 11 2.14 23.51 -13.52
N CYS A 12 1.65 24.32 -14.47
CA CYS A 12 2.26 24.45 -15.79
C CYS A 12 3.64 25.11 -15.76
N ASN A 13 3.91 25.99 -14.78
CA ASN A 13 5.22 26.61 -14.59
C ASN A 13 6.18 25.78 -13.72
N TRP A 14 5.71 24.66 -13.16
CA TRP A 14 6.49 23.77 -12.31
C TRP A 14 7.83 23.31 -12.94
N PRO A 15 7.92 22.99 -14.25
CA PRO A 15 9.20 22.61 -14.88
C PRO A 15 10.28 23.69 -14.82
N ASN A 16 9.88 24.97 -14.76
CA ASN A 16 10.81 26.11 -14.76
C ASN A 16 11.32 26.47 -13.35
N TRP A 17 10.80 25.84 -12.31
CA TRP A 17 11.21 26.15 -10.94
C TRP A 17 12.62 25.64 -10.64
N ARG A 18 13.27 26.28 -9.67
CA ARG A 18 14.52 25.75 -9.11
C ARG A 18 14.28 24.35 -8.56
N ARG A 19 15.20 23.41 -8.80
CA ARG A 19 15.09 22.00 -8.39
C ARG A 19 14.73 21.81 -6.91
N GLY A 20 15.23 22.67 -6.03
CA GLY A 20 14.87 22.66 -4.59
C GLY A 20 13.38 22.91 -4.35
N LEU A 21 12.77 23.86 -5.05
CA LEU A 21 11.33 24.14 -4.96
C LEU A 21 10.49 23.02 -5.59
N GLN A 22 10.95 22.43 -6.70
CA GLN A 22 10.30 21.25 -7.29
C GLN A 22 10.28 20.08 -6.30
N PHE A 23 11.39 19.86 -5.61
CA PHE A 23 11.49 18.82 -4.58
C PHE A 23 10.56 19.10 -3.40
N VAL A 24 10.57 20.32 -2.85
CA VAL A 24 9.69 20.70 -1.72
C VAL A 24 8.21 20.59 -2.11
N SER A 25 7.84 21.01 -3.31
CA SER A 25 6.45 20.93 -3.79
C SER A 25 5.95 19.51 -4.06
N ILE A 26 6.83 18.55 -4.31
CA ILE A 26 6.47 17.11 -4.32
C ILE A 26 6.45 16.54 -2.90
N MET A 27 7.47 16.86 -2.09
CA MET A 27 7.63 16.30 -0.77
C MET A 27 6.54 16.74 0.20
N LEU A 28 6.08 17.99 0.13
CA LEU A 28 5.07 18.50 1.05
C LEU A 28 3.72 17.76 0.90
N PRO A 29 3.10 17.64 -0.31
CA PRO A 29 1.92 16.81 -0.50
C PRO A 29 2.14 15.35 -0.14
N TRP A 30 3.34 14.81 -0.38
CA TRP A 30 3.67 13.45 -0.04
C TRP A 30 3.67 13.24 1.48
N ILE A 31 4.37 14.09 2.25
CA ILE A 31 4.38 14.06 3.72
C ILE A 31 2.96 14.26 4.26
N LEU A 32 2.21 15.25 3.74
CA LEU A 32 0.83 15.49 4.14
C LEU A 32 -0.07 14.29 3.81
N GLY A 33 0.19 13.60 2.70
CA GLY A 33 -0.45 12.33 2.35
C GLY A 33 -0.12 11.24 3.36
N CYS A 34 1.15 11.05 3.71
CA CYS A 34 1.59 10.09 4.73
C CYS A 34 0.88 10.35 6.07
N VAL A 35 0.99 11.59 6.55
CA VAL A 35 0.39 12.05 7.81
C VAL A 35 -1.14 11.92 7.76
N GLY A 36 -1.77 12.26 6.63
CA GLY A 36 -3.19 12.09 6.40
C GLY A 36 -3.63 10.64 6.46
N THR A 37 -2.87 9.69 5.89
CA THR A 37 -3.18 8.26 5.97
C THR A 37 -3.03 7.72 7.40
N LEU A 38 -2.10 8.25 8.18
CA LEU A 38 -1.93 7.91 9.60
C LEU A 38 -3.09 8.44 10.44
N PHE A 39 -3.45 9.72 10.30
CA PHE A 39 -4.56 10.31 11.06
C PHE A 39 -5.92 9.76 10.66
N LYS A 40 -6.10 9.39 9.38
CA LYS A 40 -7.34 8.82 8.87
C LYS A 40 -7.40 7.29 8.99
N SER A 41 -6.40 6.66 9.62
CA SER A 41 -6.35 5.22 9.85
C SER A 41 -7.59 4.70 10.61
N ARG A 42 -8.21 5.51 11.48
CA ARG A 42 -9.48 5.15 12.14
C ARG A 42 -10.61 4.86 11.15
N LYS A 43 -10.69 5.60 10.03
CA LYS A 43 -11.69 5.41 8.97
C LYS A 43 -11.21 4.47 7.87
N TYR A 44 -9.90 4.47 7.60
CA TYR A 44 -9.25 3.65 6.59
C TYR A 44 -8.06 2.90 7.18
N PRO A 45 -8.31 1.82 7.94
CA PRO A 45 -7.24 1.21 8.72
C PRO A 45 -6.18 0.50 7.87
N TYR A 46 -6.43 0.36 6.57
CA TYR A 46 -5.50 -0.16 5.57
C TYR A 46 -4.53 0.89 5.03
N GLY A 47 -4.82 2.18 5.23
CA GLY A 47 -4.00 3.30 4.76
C GLY A 47 -2.52 3.17 5.15
N PRO A 48 -2.20 2.91 6.44
CA PRO A 48 -0.81 2.71 6.87
C PRO A 48 -0.11 1.55 6.15
N ILE A 49 -0.80 0.44 5.88
CA ILE A 49 -0.22 -0.73 5.20
C ILE A 49 0.15 -0.35 3.76
N ILE A 50 -0.77 0.28 3.03
CA ILE A 50 -0.52 0.76 1.66
C ILE A 50 0.64 1.77 1.66
N MET A 51 0.66 2.67 2.64
CA MET A 51 1.72 3.65 2.80
C MET A 51 3.08 2.99 3.01
N CYS A 52 3.17 1.95 3.84
CA CYS A 52 4.41 1.18 4.04
C CYS A 52 4.93 0.55 2.75
N VAL A 53 4.06 -0.03 1.91
CA VAL A 53 4.47 -0.59 0.62
C VAL A 53 5.02 0.48 -0.30
N PHE A 54 4.30 1.60 -0.40
CA PHE A 54 4.73 2.73 -1.21
C PHE A 54 6.08 3.28 -0.72
N LEU A 55 6.25 3.42 0.59
CA LEU A 55 7.48 3.86 1.23
C LEU A 55 8.66 2.94 0.90
N ILE A 56 8.48 1.62 0.94
CA ILE A 56 9.55 0.65 0.61
C ILE A 56 10.03 0.89 -0.82
N VAL A 57 9.12 0.90 -1.80
CA VAL A 57 9.51 1.09 -3.22
C VAL A 57 10.12 2.47 -3.45
N PHE A 58 9.53 3.49 -2.85
CA PHE A 58 10.00 4.87 -2.96
C PHE A 58 11.41 5.05 -2.38
N LEU A 59 11.67 4.54 -1.18
CA LEU A 59 12.97 4.63 -0.52
C LEU A 59 14.04 3.84 -1.27
N ILE A 60 13.70 2.65 -1.80
CA ILE A 60 14.60 1.91 -2.69
C ILE A 60 14.93 2.75 -3.94
N GLY A 61 13.95 3.47 -4.49
CA GLY A 61 14.14 4.36 -5.64
C GLY A 61 15.05 5.54 -5.32
N LEU A 62 14.84 6.18 -4.17
CA LEU A 62 15.72 7.24 -3.67
C LEU A 62 17.14 6.76 -3.41
N LEU A 63 17.30 5.58 -2.81
CA LEU A 63 18.60 4.96 -2.61
C LEU A 63 19.32 4.75 -3.94
N ARG A 64 18.59 4.29 -4.97
CA ARG A 64 19.14 4.10 -6.32
C ARG A 64 19.53 5.42 -6.97
N ALA A 65 18.67 6.43 -6.90
CA ALA A 65 18.87 7.72 -7.55
C ALA A 65 19.93 8.59 -6.86
N GLY A 66 20.12 8.42 -5.55
CA GLY A 66 21.04 9.20 -4.74
C GLY A 66 22.33 8.43 -4.39
N PRO A 67 22.47 7.91 -3.15
CA PRO A 67 23.73 7.34 -2.66
C PRO A 67 24.29 6.20 -3.53
N CYS A 68 23.41 5.37 -4.11
CA CYS A 68 23.80 4.21 -4.90
C CYS A 68 23.83 4.47 -6.41
N LYS A 69 23.80 5.73 -6.86
CA LYS A 69 23.81 6.08 -8.29
C LYS A 69 25.02 5.52 -9.03
N LYS A 70 26.20 5.51 -8.39
CA LYS A 70 27.46 5.00 -8.95
C LYS A 70 27.60 3.48 -8.86
N SER A 71 26.74 2.79 -8.11
CA SER A 71 26.80 1.34 -7.98
C SER A 71 26.37 0.67 -9.28
N LYS A 72 27.03 -0.45 -9.64
CA LYS A 72 26.61 -1.24 -10.81
C LYS A 72 25.19 -1.76 -10.57
N ARG A 73 24.34 -1.61 -11.59
CA ARG A 73 22.92 -2.02 -11.56
C ARG A 73 22.75 -3.41 -10.96
N VAL A 74 23.49 -4.39 -11.48
CA VAL A 74 23.43 -5.80 -11.03
C VAL A 74 23.66 -5.94 -9.52
N TYR A 75 24.67 -5.29 -8.95
CA TYR A 75 24.97 -5.39 -7.52
C TYR A 75 23.90 -4.74 -6.66
N PHE A 76 23.43 -3.56 -7.05
CA PHE A 76 22.35 -2.87 -6.35
C PHE A 76 21.10 -3.74 -6.26
N TYR A 77 20.59 -4.19 -7.42
CA TYR A 77 19.36 -4.98 -7.44
C TYR A 77 19.53 -6.34 -6.74
N ARG A 78 20.71 -6.97 -6.81
CA ARG A 78 20.97 -8.25 -6.13
C ARG A 78 21.00 -8.10 -4.61
N VAL A 79 21.64 -7.06 -4.08
CA VAL A 79 21.67 -6.78 -2.64
C VAL A 79 20.27 -6.42 -2.13
N THR A 80 19.57 -5.53 -2.83
CA THR A 80 18.23 -5.10 -2.43
C THR A 80 17.21 -6.25 -2.55
N TYR A 81 17.32 -7.10 -3.56
CA TYR A 81 16.54 -8.33 -3.67
C TYR A 81 16.78 -9.23 -2.45
N LEU A 82 18.03 -9.55 -2.14
CA LEU A 82 18.37 -10.44 -1.02
C LEU A 82 17.89 -9.87 0.31
N SER A 83 18.06 -8.57 0.55
CA SER A 83 17.61 -7.94 1.79
C SER A 83 16.09 -7.97 1.91
N THR A 84 15.35 -7.52 0.89
CA THR A 84 13.88 -7.54 0.90
C THR A 84 13.33 -8.97 0.99
N CYS A 85 13.94 -9.94 0.31
CA CYS A 85 13.58 -11.36 0.42
C CYS A 85 13.75 -11.88 1.85
N LEU A 86 14.92 -11.62 2.45
CA LEU A 86 15.24 -12.06 3.81
C LEU A 86 14.30 -11.43 4.84
N PHE A 87 14.05 -10.12 4.75
CA PHE A 87 13.07 -9.44 5.61
C PHE A 87 11.66 -9.98 5.42
N GLY A 88 11.26 -10.29 4.19
CA GLY A 88 9.96 -10.92 3.91
C GLY A 88 9.81 -12.29 4.58
N ILE A 89 10.83 -13.15 4.45
CA ILE A 89 10.85 -14.48 5.09
C ILE A 89 10.88 -14.36 6.62
N LEU A 90 11.69 -13.44 7.16
CA LEU A 90 11.81 -13.21 8.60
C LEU A 90 10.48 -12.71 9.18
N LEU A 91 9.83 -11.72 8.57
CA LEU A 91 8.51 -11.25 9.01
C LEU A 91 7.45 -12.35 8.90
N GLY A 92 7.43 -13.09 7.79
CA GLY A 92 6.48 -14.17 7.57
C GLY A 92 6.65 -15.33 8.57
N SER A 93 7.89 -15.69 8.88
CA SER A 93 8.20 -16.74 9.86
C SER A 93 7.92 -16.30 11.30
N LEU A 94 8.25 -15.06 11.68
CA LEU A 94 7.88 -14.50 12.98
C LEU A 94 6.37 -14.47 13.17
N TRP A 95 5.64 -13.97 12.17
CA TRP A 95 4.18 -13.94 12.20
C TRP A 95 3.58 -15.35 12.23
N GLY A 96 4.07 -16.26 11.38
CA GLY A 96 3.62 -17.64 11.35
C GLY A 96 3.87 -18.36 12.67
N GLY A 97 5.06 -18.18 13.26
CA GLY A 97 5.41 -18.71 14.57
C GLY A 97 4.50 -18.16 15.68
N TRP A 98 4.21 -16.85 15.65
CA TRP A 98 3.28 -16.21 16.59
C TRP A 98 1.85 -16.75 16.46
N VAL A 99 1.35 -16.93 15.23
CA VAL A 99 0.02 -17.51 14.97
C VAL A 99 -0.05 -18.98 15.42
N VAL A 100 0.98 -19.78 15.12
CA VAL A 100 1.04 -21.19 15.54
C VAL A 100 1.17 -21.32 17.06
N GLY A 101 1.86 -20.38 17.71
CA GLY A 101 2.07 -20.33 19.16
C GLY A 101 0.83 -19.95 19.98
N GLY A 102 -0.34 -19.76 19.36
CA GLY A 102 -1.62 -19.53 20.04
C GLY A 102 -2.33 -18.25 19.62
N SER A 103 -1.67 -17.34 18.90
CA SER A 103 -2.28 -16.09 18.45
C SER A 103 -3.04 -16.22 17.13
N LYS A 104 -3.79 -17.32 16.97
CA LYS A 104 -4.73 -17.49 15.85
C LYS A 104 -5.87 -16.48 16.00
N TRP A 105 -6.33 -15.93 14.88
CA TRP A 105 -7.51 -15.05 14.83
C TRP A 105 -8.78 -15.82 15.24
N SER A 106 -8.99 -15.91 16.55
CA SER A 106 -10.02 -16.68 17.24
C SER A 106 -10.86 -15.77 18.13
N ASN A 107 -12.04 -16.21 18.57
CA ASN A 107 -12.88 -15.40 19.45
C ASN A 107 -12.18 -15.05 20.77
N GLN A 108 -11.38 -15.98 21.31
CA GLN A 108 -10.59 -15.73 22.51
C GLN A 108 -9.57 -14.61 22.31
N LEU A 109 -8.79 -14.65 21.23
CA LEU A 109 -7.83 -13.59 20.92
C LEU A 109 -8.53 -12.24 20.71
N LYS A 110 -9.71 -12.23 20.08
CA LYS A 110 -10.50 -11.01 19.89
C LYS A 110 -10.96 -10.42 21.22
N GLU A 111 -11.43 -11.26 22.15
CA GLU A 111 -11.82 -10.84 23.50
C GLU A 111 -10.63 -10.23 24.26
N ASP A 112 -9.49 -10.93 24.28
CA ASP A 112 -8.28 -10.47 24.94
C ASP A 112 -7.80 -9.12 24.36
N TRP A 113 -7.80 -9.00 23.03
CA TRP A 113 -7.36 -7.78 22.34
C TRP A 113 -8.34 -6.64 22.48
N ALA A 114 -9.64 -6.92 22.50
CA ALA A 114 -10.66 -5.91 22.75
C ALA A 114 -10.54 -5.35 24.17
N GLY A 115 -10.24 -6.20 25.16
CA GLY A 115 -9.94 -5.75 26.52
C GLY A 115 -8.69 -4.88 26.61
N GLN A 116 -7.62 -5.23 25.89
CA GLN A 116 -6.38 -4.42 25.85
C GLN A 116 -6.51 -3.13 25.03
N SER A 117 -7.44 -3.10 24.07
CA SER A 117 -7.61 -2.01 23.11
C SER A 117 -8.95 -1.29 23.29
N GLN A 118 -9.39 -1.12 24.53
CA GLN A 118 -10.70 -0.56 24.85
C GLN A 118 -10.90 0.85 24.26
N GLU A 119 -9.83 1.63 24.15
CA GLU A 119 -9.83 2.95 23.50
C GLU A 119 -10.38 2.93 22.07
N ILE A 120 -10.22 1.81 21.34
CA ILE A 120 -10.79 1.66 19.99
C ILE A 120 -12.32 1.64 20.10
N TYR A 121 -12.87 0.86 21.03
CA TYR A 121 -14.32 0.74 21.19
C TYR A 121 -14.96 1.98 21.81
N ASP A 122 -14.22 2.73 22.62
CA ASP A 122 -14.67 3.98 23.22
C ASP A 122 -14.85 5.10 22.18
N ASN A 123 -14.08 5.07 21.08
CA ASN A 123 -14.01 6.16 20.10
C ASN A 123 -14.62 5.82 18.73
N VAL A 124 -15.08 4.58 18.51
CA VAL A 124 -15.59 4.16 17.20
C VAL A 124 -17.06 4.53 16.97
N TRP A 125 -17.82 4.78 18.03
CA TRP A 125 -19.21 5.24 17.95
C TRP A 125 -19.40 6.54 18.74
N SER A 126 -20.14 7.50 18.16
CA SER A 126 -20.27 8.85 18.70
C SER A 126 -21.28 8.99 19.84
N GLU A 127 -22.25 8.08 19.94
CA GLU A 127 -23.32 8.19 20.95
C GLU A 127 -22.85 7.75 22.34
N ARG A 128 -22.12 6.63 22.41
CA ARG A 128 -21.52 6.12 23.65
C ARG A 128 -20.36 5.17 23.35
N ALA A 129 -19.53 4.96 24.37
CA ALA A 129 -18.53 3.90 24.37
C ALA A 129 -19.20 2.52 24.16
N LEU A 130 -18.63 1.73 23.26
CA LEU A 130 -19.05 0.36 23.02
C LEU A 130 -18.31 -0.59 23.96
N ASN A 131 -19.01 -1.57 24.51
CA ASN A 131 -18.37 -2.66 25.24
C ASN A 131 -18.31 -3.89 24.34
N TYR A 132 -17.11 -4.45 24.13
CA TYR A 132 -16.96 -5.61 23.27
C TYR A 132 -17.84 -6.79 23.70
N THR A 133 -17.86 -7.15 24.98
CA THR A 133 -18.57 -8.36 25.44
C THR A 133 -20.08 -8.22 25.31
N VAL A 134 -20.61 -7.02 25.54
CA VAL A 134 -22.05 -6.74 25.56
C VAL A 134 -22.58 -6.38 24.17
N ASP A 135 -21.86 -5.53 23.43
CA ASP A 135 -22.35 -4.90 22.20
C ASP A 135 -21.85 -5.60 20.92
N CYS A 136 -20.61 -6.09 20.92
CA CYS A 136 -19.94 -6.54 19.69
C CYS A 136 -19.66 -8.05 19.62
N GLY A 137 -19.58 -8.72 20.77
CA GLY A 137 -19.15 -10.10 20.91
C GLY A 137 -20.13 -11.14 20.33
N PRO A 138 -19.74 -12.41 20.31
CA PRO A 138 -20.59 -13.50 19.82
C PRO A 138 -21.87 -13.67 20.65
N ASN A 139 -21.79 -13.36 21.95
CA ASN A 139 -22.88 -13.49 22.92
C ASN A 139 -23.61 -12.16 23.17
N ARG A 140 -23.55 -11.20 22.24
CA ARG A 140 -24.17 -9.88 22.40
C ARG A 140 -25.68 -9.98 22.66
N VAL A 141 -26.16 -9.26 23.66
CA VAL A 141 -27.59 -9.15 23.97
C VAL A 141 -28.07 -7.82 23.42
N ILE A 142 -28.49 -7.82 22.15
CA ILE A 142 -29.05 -6.60 21.53
C ILE A 142 -30.47 -6.42 22.08
N SER A 143 -30.66 -5.41 22.92
CA SER A 143 -31.99 -5.04 23.43
C SER A 143 -32.96 -4.85 22.26
N ALA A 144 -34.04 -5.64 22.25
CA ALA A 144 -35.06 -5.61 21.21
C ALA A 144 -35.75 -4.23 21.08
N SER A 145 -35.66 -3.40 22.13
CA SER A 145 -36.19 -2.04 22.20
C SER A 145 -35.38 -0.98 21.44
N MET A 146 -34.17 -1.28 20.95
CA MET A 146 -33.42 -0.32 20.13
C MET A 146 -34.02 -0.17 18.73
N ALA A 147 -34.08 1.08 18.25
CA ALA A 147 -34.44 1.41 16.88
C ALA A 147 -33.55 0.67 15.86
N SER A 148 -34.13 0.31 14.71
CA SER A 148 -33.46 -0.46 13.66
C SER A 148 -32.22 0.26 13.10
N GLU A 149 -32.30 1.58 12.95
CA GLU A 149 -31.21 2.42 12.43
C GLU A 149 -30.00 2.42 13.37
N THR A 150 -30.21 2.72 14.67
CA THR A 150 -29.17 2.69 15.70
C THR A 150 -28.49 1.33 15.79
N ARG A 151 -29.26 0.24 15.61
CA ARG A 151 -28.73 -1.13 15.59
C ARG A 151 -27.79 -1.36 14.40
N VAL A 152 -28.11 -0.82 13.23
CA VAL A 152 -27.28 -0.90 12.02
C VAL A 152 -25.99 -0.10 12.20
N GLU A 153 -26.08 1.09 12.77
CA GLU A 153 -24.91 1.93 13.06
C GLU A 153 -23.97 1.27 14.07
N MET A 154 -24.52 0.77 15.19
CA MET A 154 -23.75 0.04 16.21
C MET A 154 -23.06 -1.19 15.62
N LYS A 155 -23.76 -2.00 14.81
CA LYS A 155 -23.15 -3.15 14.13
C LYS A 155 -22.02 -2.72 13.19
N THR A 156 -22.20 -1.60 12.50
CA THR A 156 -21.18 -1.04 11.60
C THR A 156 -19.96 -0.58 12.39
N ALA A 157 -20.16 0.09 13.52
CA ALA A 157 -19.13 0.52 14.46
C ALA A 157 -18.34 -0.67 15.02
N CYS A 158 -19.01 -1.69 15.58
CA CYS A 158 -18.37 -2.92 16.04
C CYS A 158 -17.52 -3.59 14.94
N SER A 159 -18.05 -3.65 13.71
CA SER A 159 -17.31 -4.21 12.57
C SER A 159 -16.09 -3.36 12.18
N ALA A 160 -16.14 -2.05 12.39
CA ALA A 160 -15.02 -1.16 12.12
C ALA A 160 -13.89 -1.39 13.14
N ALA A 161 -14.23 -1.49 14.43
CA ALA A 161 -13.26 -1.78 15.50
C ALA A 161 -12.57 -3.15 15.29
N GLU A 162 -13.34 -4.21 15.02
CA GLU A 162 -12.79 -5.55 14.76
C GLU A 162 -11.82 -5.55 13.57
N ARG A 163 -12.07 -4.74 12.53
CA ARG A 163 -11.16 -4.64 11.38
C ARG A 163 -9.87 -3.93 11.69
N VAL A 164 -9.89 -2.92 12.56
CA VAL A 164 -8.67 -2.27 13.03
C VAL A 164 -7.79 -3.32 13.71
N LEU A 165 -8.36 -4.10 14.64
CA LEU A 165 -7.66 -5.19 15.32
C LEU A 165 -7.16 -6.26 14.35
N PHE A 166 -8.00 -6.69 13.41
CA PHE A 166 -7.61 -7.66 12.39
C PHE A 166 -6.45 -7.17 11.53
N MET A 167 -6.43 -5.90 11.16
CA MET A 167 -5.33 -5.38 10.34
C MET A 167 -4.05 -5.17 11.13
N VAL A 168 -4.13 -4.85 12.42
CA VAL A 168 -2.95 -4.91 13.30
C VAL A 168 -2.41 -6.35 13.33
N TRP A 169 -3.29 -7.34 13.54
CA TRP A 169 -2.94 -8.76 13.54
C TRP A 169 -2.34 -9.25 12.21
N ALA A 170 -2.90 -8.83 11.07
CA ALA A 170 -2.46 -9.21 9.73
C ALA A 170 -1.30 -8.37 9.18
N SER A 171 -0.95 -7.25 9.83
CA SER A 171 0.05 -6.31 9.32
C SER A 171 1.43 -6.93 9.06
N PRO A 172 1.97 -7.84 9.90
CA PRO A 172 3.29 -8.42 9.63
C PRO A 172 3.25 -9.37 8.43
N PHE A 173 2.14 -10.12 8.25
CA PHE A 173 1.93 -10.96 7.07
C PHE A 173 1.81 -10.12 5.80
N ALA A 174 1.04 -9.03 5.83
CA ALA A 174 0.97 -8.10 4.71
C ALA A 174 2.35 -7.54 4.36
N GLY A 175 3.14 -7.12 5.36
CA GLY A 175 4.53 -6.68 5.18
C GLY A 175 5.42 -7.75 4.56
N ALA A 176 5.29 -9.01 4.99
CA ALA A 176 6.01 -10.14 4.42
C ALA A 176 5.68 -10.33 2.93
N VAL A 177 4.39 -10.38 2.57
CA VAL A 177 3.93 -10.51 1.18
C VAL A 177 4.44 -9.37 0.32
N CYS A 178 4.37 -8.13 0.81
CA CYS A 178 4.81 -6.96 0.04
C CYS A 178 6.32 -7.00 -0.24
N ASN A 179 7.12 -7.36 0.77
CA ASN A 179 8.56 -7.55 0.60
C ASN A 179 8.88 -8.67 -0.41
N LEU A 180 8.14 -9.77 -0.42
CA LEU A 180 8.31 -10.85 -1.39
C LEU A 180 7.93 -10.43 -2.82
N VAL A 181 6.88 -9.62 -2.99
CA VAL A 181 6.50 -9.05 -4.30
C VAL A 181 7.58 -8.11 -4.82
N VAL A 182 8.06 -7.18 -3.99
CA VAL A 182 9.16 -6.26 -4.34
C VAL A 182 10.43 -7.05 -4.66
N SER A 183 10.76 -8.04 -3.84
CA SER A 183 11.88 -8.97 -4.05
C SER A 183 11.77 -9.66 -5.42
N THR A 184 10.61 -10.21 -5.78
CA THR A 184 10.38 -10.83 -7.09
C THR A 184 10.61 -9.84 -8.24
N PHE A 185 10.12 -8.62 -8.11
CA PHE A 185 10.36 -7.56 -9.08
C PHE A 185 11.86 -7.23 -9.21
N LEU A 186 12.58 -7.08 -8.10
CA LEU A 186 14.01 -6.80 -8.09
C LEU A 186 14.84 -7.96 -8.67
N PHE A 187 14.45 -9.21 -8.39
CA PHE A 187 15.08 -10.40 -8.94
C PHE A 187 14.99 -10.45 -10.46
N LEU A 188 13.78 -10.23 -11.00
CA LEU A 188 13.54 -10.24 -12.44
C LEU A 188 14.33 -9.15 -13.14
N ASN A 189 14.42 -7.96 -12.55
CA ASN A 189 15.15 -6.83 -13.12
C ASN A 189 16.68 -6.88 -12.94
N GLY A 190 17.17 -7.51 -11.86
CA GLY A 190 18.59 -7.46 -11.48
C GLY A 190 19.41 -8.72 -11.69
N VAL A 191 18.79 -9.90 -11.54
CA VAL A 191 19.50 -11.19 -11.43
C VAL A 191 19.18 -12.10 -12.62
N ALA A 192 17.90 -12.24 -12.97
CA ALA A 192 17.48 -13.09 -14.09
C ALA A 192 17.74 -12.46 -15.48
N ALA A 193 18.28 -11.25 -15.52
CA ALA A 193 18.47 -10.46 -16.74
C ALA A 193 19.93 -10.58 -17.22
N LYS A 194 20.26 -11.53 -18.10
CA LYS A 194 21.53 -11.49 -18.86
C LYS A 194 21.48 -10.34 -19.87
N PHE A 195 22.49 -9.47 -19.89
CA PHE A 195 22.48 -8.24 -20.69
C PHE A 195 22.96 -8.53 -22.12
N ASP A 196 22.03 -8.56 -23.07
CA ASP A 196 22.29 -8.43 -24.50
C ASP A 196 21.33 -7.37 -25.06
N ASP A 197 21.77 -6.62 -26.08
CA ASP A 197 21.32 -5.28 -26.53
C ASP A 197 19.82 -5.06 -26.83
N LYS A 198 18.93 -6.05 -26.62
CA LYS A 198 17.46 -5.89 -26.56
C LYS A 198 16.95 -5.48 -25.17
N LEU A 199 17.76 -4.73 -24.42
CA LEU A 199 17.53 -4.41 -23.00
C LEU A 199 16.26 -3.60 -22.74
N LEU A 200 15.98 -2.62 -23.59
CA LEU A 200 14.83 -1.74 -23.44
C LEU A 200 13.50 -2.49 -23.66
N ASP A 201 13.42 -3.28 -24.74
CA ASP A 201 12.22 -4.06 -25.08
C ASP A 201 11.91 -5.11 -24.01
N ARG A 202 12.94 -5.74 -23.42
CA ARG A 202 12.76 -6.71 -22.34
C ARG A 202 12.30 -6.06 -21.02
N ASP A 203 12.92 -4.95 -20.63
CA ASP A 203 12.55 -4.25 -19.39
C ASP A 203 11.12 -3.67 -19.51
N LEU A 204 10.75 -3.18 -20.70
CA LEU A 204 9.37 -2.73 -21.00
C LEU A 204 8.37 -3.89 -20.96
N LYS A 205 8.68 -5.06 -21.55
CA LYS A 205 7.81 -6.25 -21.50
C LYS A 205 7.57 -6.74 -20.08
N ARG A 206 8.60 -6.72 -19.23
CA ARG A 206 8.49 -7.11 -17.81
C ARG A 206 7.67 -6.10 -17.02
N PHE A 207 7.85 -4.81 -17.28
CA PHE A 207 7.00 -3.77 -16.72
C PHE A 207 5.54 -3.95 -17.12
N VAL A 208 5.26 -4.19 -18.40
CA VAL A 208 3.91 -4.46 -18.90
C VAL A 208 3.34 -5.71 -18.22
N LEU A 209 4.10 -6.78 -18.07
CA LEU A 209 3.66 -8.00 -17.38
C LEU A 209 3.30 -7.74 -15.92
N PHE A 210 4.12 -6.99 -15.19
CA PHE A 210 3.79 -6.58 -13.81
C PHE A 210 2.56 -5.67 -13.76
N LEU A 211 2.46 -4.72 -14.68
CA LEU A 211 1.31 -3.83 -14.79
C LEU A 211 0.03 -4.63 -15.10
N THR A 212 0.09 -5.62 -15.99
CA THR A 212 -1.02 -6.55 -16.26
C THR A 212 -1.40 -7.31 -15.01
N VAL A 213 -0.44 -7.87 -14.26
CA VAL A 213 -0.74 -8.57 -13.00
C VAL A 213 -1.41 -7.64 -11.98
N LEU A 214 -0.94 -6.40 -11.84
CA LEU A 214 -1.55 -5.42 -10.94
C LEU A 214 -2.97 -5.03 -11.39
N VAL A 215 -3.18 -4.81 -12.69
CA VAL A 215 -4.51 -4.48 -13.25
C VAL A 215 -5.47 -5.67 -13.16
N THR A 216 -5.00 -6.89 -13.41
CA THR A 216 -5.77 -8.13 -13.18
C THR A 216 -6.10 -8.28 -11.70
N GLY A 217 -5.17 -7.95 -10.81
CA GLY A 217 -5.40 -7.86 -9.38
C GLY A 217 -6.49 -6.85 -9.01
N MET A 218 -6.46 -5.63 -9.59
CA MET A 218 -7.52 -4.63 -9.43
C MET A 218 -8.87 -5.15 -9.91
N TYR A 219 -8.90 -5.82 -11.06
CA TYR A 219 -10.11 -6.39 -11.63
C TYR A 219 -10.69 -7.51 -10.75
N ALA A 220 -9.86 -8.45 -10.30
CA ALA A 220 -10.25 -9.49 -9.35
C ALA A 220 -10.76 -8.90 -8.03
N SER A 221 -10.17 -7.80 -7.59
CA SER A 221 -10.59 -7.06 -6.39
C SER A 221 -11.94 -6.37 -6.57
N ALA A 222 -12.20 -5.81 -7.76
CA ALA A 222 -13.49 -5.24 -8.10
C ALA A 222 -14.60 -6.31 -8.15
N TYR A 223 -14.27 -7.53 -8.60
CA TYR A 223 -15.20 -8.68 -8.51
C TYR A 223 -15.44 -9.13 -7.06
N ALA A 224 -14.39 -9.19 -6.25
CA ALA A 224 -14.51 -9.48 -4.81
C ALA A 224 -15.27 -8.38 -4.05
N ALA A 225 -15.38 -7.16 -4.60
CA ALA A 225 -16.19 -6.09 -4.03
C ALA A 225 -17.69 -6.44 -4.01
N GLY A 226 -18.14 -7.36 -4.88
CA GLY A 226 -19.51 -7.88 -4.87
C GLY A 226 -19.86 -8.68 -3.62
N THR A 227 -18.87 -9.28 -2.94
CA THR A 227 -19.05 -10.00 -1.66
C THR A 227 -18.64 -9.15 -0.46
N SER A 228 -17.69 -8.24 -0.62
CA SER A 228 -17.30 -7.24 0.39
C SER A 228 -16.78 -5.97 -0.26
N MET A 229 -17.66 -4.96 -0.39
CA MET A 229 -17.35 -3.66 -1.02
C MET A 229 -16.09 -3.00 -0.48
N ARG A 230 -15.78 -3.23 0.81
CA ARG A 230 -14.64 -2.60 1.50
C ARG A 230 -13.34 -3.39 1.35
N LEU A 231 -13.38 -4.71 1.17
CA LEU A 231 -12.19 -5.50 0.83
C LEU A 231 -11.74 -5.20 -0.60
N GLY A 232 -12.69 -5.13 -1.53
CA GLY A 232 -12.42 -4.80 -2.93
C GLY A 232 -11.80 -3.42 -3.11
N SER A 233 -12.32 -2.39 -2.43
CA SER A 233 -11.73 -1.03 -2.49
C SER A 233 -10.32 -0.97 -1.89
N THR A 234 -10.05 -1.76 -0.84
CA THR A 234 -8.73 -1.84 -0.21
C THR A 234 -7.69 -2.46 -1.16
N LEU A 235 -8.04 -3.60 -1.75
CA LEU A 235 -7.16 -4.27 -2.72
C LEU A 235 -6.97 -3.42 -3.97
N MET A 236 -8.02 -2.75 -4.45
CA MET A 236 -7.93 -1.81 -5.58
C MET A 236 -6.95 -0.66 -5.29
N ALA A 237 -7.01 -0.06 -4.09
CA ALA A 237 -6.08 0.98 -3.67
C ALA A 237 -4.64 0.45 -3.57
N PHE A 238 -4.45 -0.78 -3.10
CA PHE A 238 -3.16 -1.44 -3.04
C PHE A 238 -2.55 -1.60 -4.43
N PHE A 239 -3.28 -2.18 -5.37
CA PHE A 239 -2.80 -2.36 -6.74
C PHE A 239 -2.55 -1.03 -7.46
N LEU A 240 -3.42 -0.02 -7.27
CA LEU A 240 -3.21 1.32 -7.80
C LEU A 240 -1.90 1.94 -7.28
N SER A 241 -1.63 1.81 -5.98
CA SER A 241 -0.37 2.28 -5.38
C SER A 241 0.85 1.59 -6.02
N GLY A 242 0.74 0.29 -6.31
CA GLY A 242 1.76 -0.47 -7.03
C GLY A 242 1.98 0.05 -8.45
N ILE A 243 0.91 0.40 -9.18
CA ILE A 243 1.00 0.95 -10.54
C ILE A 243 1.74 2.29 -10.52
N VAL A 244 1.39 3.18 -9.59
CA VAL A 244 2.04 4.49 -9.45
C VAL A 244 3.52 4.32 -9.10
N ALA A 245 3.83 3.43 -8.15
CA ALA A 245 5.20 3.16 -7.74
C ALA A 245 6.04 2.56 -8.88
N LEU A 246 5.49 1.59 -9.63
CA LEU A 246 6.16 1.00 -10.79
C LEU A 246 6.34 2.02 -11.93
N SER A 247 5.33 2.85 -12.20
CA SER A 247 5.42 3.90 -13.22
C SER A 247 6.51 4.91 -12.88
N GLY A 248 6.57 5.35 -11.62
CA GLY A 248 7.64 6.20 -11.12
C GLY A 248 9.01 5.54 -11.23
N TRP A 249 9.11 4.24 -10.91
CA TRP A 249 10.34 3.47 -11.06
C TRP A 249 10.85 3.44 -12.50
N VAL A 250 9.97 3.18 -13.47
CA VAL A 250 10.34 3.15 -14.89
C VAL A 250 10.83 4.51 -15.37
N LEU A 251 10.14 5.59 -14.97
CA LEU A 251 10.57 6.95 -15.33
C LEU A 251 11.97 7.26 -14.78
N LEU A 252 12.29 6.79 -13.57
CA LEU A 252 13.61 6.97 -12.96
C LEU A 252 14.70 6.11 -13.62
N GLU A 253 14.39 4.88 -14.03
CA GLU A 253 15.39 3.94 -14.57
C GLU A 253 15.65 4.16 -16.08
N VAL A 254 14.61 4.42 -16.87
CA VAL A 254 14.74 4.59 -18.33
C VAL A 254 15.13 6.02 -18.70
N GLY A 255 14.68 6.99 -17.91
CA GLY A 255 14.83 8.42 -18.22
C GLY A 255 13.82 8.90 -19.28
N PRO A 256 13.35 10.15 -19.18
CA PRO A 256 12.32 10.68 -20.07
C PRO A 256 12.80 10.82 -21.52
N GLU A 257 14.09 11.06 -21.76
CA GLU A 257 14.64 11.25 -23.12
C GLU A 257 14.66 9.95 -23.93
N VAL A 258 14.90 8.80 -23.30
CA VAL A 258 14.95 7.51 -23.99
C VAL A 258 13.53 7.04 -24.32
N ILE A 259 12.56 7.31 -23.45
CA ILE A 259 11.15 7.01 -23.68
C ILE A 259 10.64 7.82 -24.88
N SER A 260 10.90 9.14 -24.93
CA SER A 260 10.44 9.97 -26.05
C SER A 260 11.05 9.54 -27.38
N GLN A 261 12.35 9.24 -27.42
CA GLN A 261 13.01 8.72 -28.62
C GLN A 261 12.46 7.37 -29.07
N THR A 262 12.06 6.51 -28.14
CA THR A 262 11.48 5.19 -28.45
C THR A 262 10.06 5.32 -28.96
N VAL A 263 9.26 6.24 -28.41
CA VAL A 263 7.90 6.55 -28.90
C VAL A 263 7.96 7.06 -30.33
N VAL A 264 8.86 8.01 -30.63
CA VAL A 264 9.07 8.54 -31.99
C VAL A 264 9.51 7.45 -32.98
N LYS A 265 10.28 6.46 -32.53
CA LYS A 265 10.72 5.32 -33.36
C LYS A 265 9.68 4.20 -33.48
N SER A 266 8.71 4.14 -32.58
CA SER A 266 7.66 3.11 -32.62
C SER A 266 6.62 3.50 -33.66
N LYS A 267 6.23 2.57 -34.53
CA LYS A 267 5.27 2.79 -35.63
C LYS A 267 3.81 3.01 -35.17
N PHE A 268 3.61 3.49 -33.95
CA PHE A 268 2.31 3.77 -33.35
C PHE A 268 1.94 5.26 -33.37
N ALA A 269 2.77 6.10 -34.00
CA ALA A 269 2.46 7.47 -34.39
C ALA A 269 2.31 7.57 -35.92
#